data_AF-A0A7C1JLS8-F1
#
_entry.id   AF-A0A7C1JLS8-F1
#
_cell.length_a   1.000
_cell.length_b   1.000
_cell.length_c   1.000
_cell.angle_alpha   90.00
_cell.angle_beta   90.00
_cell.angle_gamma   90.00
#
_symmetry.space_group_name_H-M   'P 1'
#
loop_
_entity.id
_entity.type
_entity.pdbx_description
1 polymer ?
#
loop_
_entity_poly.entity_id
_entity_poly.type
_entity_poly.pdbx_seq_one_letter_code
_entity_poly.pdbx_strand_id
1 'polypeptide(L)'
;MRENWGKLRRGWNEANLSLPIKALIIVAIVFLLAQNAPLVLGVAILGCLFYGAYRLIRAIVLAIEGPQRRVPMVAQLAVPPVAAAAQQTVRQPPVVRAAVVQATPSGAAVMRSGRHGSEPAAPIIVKSFRQQLTELVGSLLFGSLVAAVAAGVMLLIGAYHGSAPTIEQSAWLVLAAIAGTWAVLVTAKFWELREGDGALRRFTMMIVGAALGLLGWLIADGLLVSLPRADALQVHNYRLSGVFYGPDGAAMRMAFVASFATLFLLVRWWRQTDPLRHTRLSLWSLACTILAATLVAALWQFPQWWLPMTAGSVSIAVQMASPWIEPGKRNKSLLRHG
;
A
#
# COMPACT_ATOMS: atom_id res chain seq x y z
N MET A 1 -14.93 -6.76 -1.75
CA MET A 1 -14.46 -8.11 -2.16
C MET A 1 -15.12 -8.63 -3.43
N ARG A 2 -16.46 -8.62 -3.57
CA ARG A 2 -17.16 -9.10 -4.79
C ARG A 2 -16.69 -8.45 -6.10
N GLU A 3 -16.40 -7.15 -6.08
CA GLU A 3 -15.98 -6.41 -7.27
C GLU A 3 -14.55 -6.77 -7.73
N ASN A 4 -13.64 -7.04 -6.78
CA ASN A 4 -12.27 -7.47 -7.07
C ASN A 4 -12.24 -8.90 -7.64
N TRP A 5 -13.13 -9.76 -7.15
CA TRP A 5 -13.30 -11.12 -7.68
C TRP A 5 -13.74 -11.11 -9.16
N GLY A 6 -14.65 -10.19 -9.52
CA GLY A 6 -15.10 -10.01 -10.90
C GLY A 6 -14.00 -9.49 -11.84
N LYS A 7 -13.05 -8.67 -11.36
CA LYS A 7 -11.92 -8.18 -12.16
C LYS A 7 -10.89 -9.28 -12.43
N LEU A 8 -10.57 -10.08 -11.42
CA LEU A 8 -9.66 -11.24 -11.57
C LEU A 8 -10.23 -12.30 -12.51
N ARG A 9 -11.52 -12.63 -12.36
CA ARG A 9 -12.19 -13.62 -13.23
C ARG A 9 -12.24 -13.15 -14.69
N ARG A 10 -12.47 -11.87 -14.93
CA ARG A 10 -12.43 -11.27 -16.28
C ARG A 10 -11.02 -11.32 -16.86
N GLY A 11 -10.00 -10.87 -16.11
CA GLY A 11 -8.61 -10.93 -16.56
C GLY A 11 -8.12 -12.36 -16.85
N TRP A 12 -8.56 -13.35 -16.07
CA TRP A 12 -8.24 -14.76 -16.31
C TRP A 12 -8.90 -15.32 -17.57
N ASN A 13 -10.12 -14.89 -17.86
CA ASN A 13 -10.85 -15.29 -19.07
C ASN A 13 -10.33 -14.58 -20.32
N GLU A 14 -9.96 -13.29 -20.20
CA GLU A 14 -9.39 -12.47 -21.27
C GLU A 14 -7.92 -12.81 -21.58
N ALA A 15 -7.21 -13.44 -20.65
CA ALA A 15 -5.91 -14.03 -20.94
C ALA A 15 -6.10 -15.15 -21.97
N ASN A 16 -5.68 -14.86 -23.20
CA ASN A 16 -5.77 -15.71 -24.39
C ASN A 16 -4.78 -16.90 -24.32
N LEU A 17 -4.68 -17.52 -23.15
CA LEU A 17 -3.87 -18.70 -22.88
C LEU A 17 -4.68 -19.94 -23.29
N SER A 18 -4.01 -20.89 -23.94
CA SER A 18 -4.61 -22.17 -24.26
C SER A 18 -5.02 -22.91 -22.97
N LEU A 19 -6.14 -23.64 -23.02
CA LEU A 19 -6.65 -24.48 -21.95
C LEU A 19 -5.57 -25.33 -21.23
N PRO A 20 -4.63 -26.01 -21.92
CA PRO A 20 -3.59 -26.77 -21.26
C PRO A 20 -2.62 -25.91 -20.43
N ILE A 21 -2.31 -24.69 -20.88
CA ILE A 21 -1.43 -23.77 -20.12
C ILE A 21 -2.12 -23.28 -18.86
N LYS A 22 -3.42 -22.98 -18.91
CA LYS A 22 -4.20 -22.61 -17.71
C LYS A 22 -4.22 -23.74 -16.69
N ALA A 23 -4.39 -24.98 -17.14
CA ALA A 23 -4.34 -26.16 -16.27
C ALA A 23 -2.95 -26.33 -15.63
N LEU A 24 -1.87 -26.16 -16.41
CA LEU A 24 -0.49 -26.26 -15.92
C LEU A 24 -0.17 -25.19 -14.86
N ILE A 25 -0.63 -23.95 -15.06
CA ILE A 25 -0.48 -22.87 -14.08
C ILE A 25 -1.21 -23.19 -12.78
N ILE A 26 -2.45 -23.70 -12.86
CA ILE A 26 -3.21 -24.09 -11.67
C ILE A 26 -2.49 -25.21 -10.92
N VAL A 27 -2.03 -26.24 -11.63
CA VAL A 27 -1.28 -27.36 -11.03
C VAL A 27 0.02 -26.86 -10.39
N ALA A 28 0.77 -25.97 -11.04
CA ALA A 28 2.00 -25.39 -10.49
C ALA A 28 1.73 -24.53 -9.24
N ILE A 29 0.66 -23.74 -9.22
CA ILE A 29 0.25 -22.95 -8.05
C ILE A 29 -0.16 -23.87 -6.90
N VAL A 30 -0.96 -24.90 -7.16
CA VAL A 30 -1.39 -25.88 -6.15
C VAL A 30 -0.18 -26.65 -5.61
N PHE A 31 0.76 -27.05 -6.47
CA PHE A 31 2.00 -27.72 -6.06
C PHE A 31 2.88 -26.82 -5.19
N LEU A 32 3.06 -25.54 -5.57
CA LEU A 32 3.78 -24.55 -4.76
C LEU A 32 3.08 -24.29 -3.42
N LEU A 33 1.75 -24.22 -3.39
CA LEU A 33 0.97 -24.08 -2.17
C LEU A 33 1.10 -25.32 -1.26
N ALA A 34 1.11 -26.52 -1.85
CA ALA A 34 1.26 -27.77 -1.11
C ALA A 34 2.67 -27.92 -0.51
N GLN A 35 3.72 -27.59 -1.25
CA GLN A 35 5.09 -27.61 -0.72
C GLN A 35 5.31 -26.56 0.38
N ASN A 36 4.57 -25.46 0.34
CA ASN A 36 4.64 -24.39 1.33
C ASN A 36 3.44 -24.40 2.29
N ALA A 37 2.75 -25.54 2.44
CA ALA A 37 1.53 -25.64 3.24
C ALA A 37 1.69 -25.11 4.68
N PRO A 38 2.81 -25.35 5.41
CA PRO A 38 3.01 -24.77 6.73
C PRO A 38 3.07 -23.24 6.72
N LEU A 39 3.70 -22.65 5.70
CA LEU A 39 3.82 -21.21 5.52
C LEU A 39 2.47 -20.60 5.12
N VAL A 40 1.74 -21.23 4.21
CA VAL A 40 0.39 -20.79 3.79
C VAL A 40 -0.57 -20.83 4.98
N LEU A 41 -0.52 -21.88 5.79
CA LEU A 41 -1.31 -22.00 7.01
C LEU A 41 -0.92 -20.92 8.03
N GLY A 42 0.38 -20.66 8.22
CA GLY A 42 0.88 -19.60 9.08
C GLY A 42 0.41 -18.21 8.65
N VAL A 43 0.49 -17.89 7.35
CA VAL A 43 -0.02 -16.62 6.78
C VAL A 43 -1.54 -16.54 6.89
N ALA A 44 -2.26 -17.64 6.70
CA ALA A 44 -3.72 -17.68 6.87
C ALA A 44 -4.14 -17.45 8.32
N ILE A 45 -3.49 -18.09 9.29
CA ILE A 45 -3.71 -17.89 10.73
C ILE A 45 -3.40 -16.44 11.11
N LEU A 46 -2.26 -15.92 10.68
CA LEU A 46 -1.86 -14.53 10.93
C LEU A 46 -2.85 -13.54 10.31
N GLY A 47 -3.29 -13.78 9.07
CA GLY A 47 -4.35 -13.03 8.41
C GLY A 47 -5.67 -13.09 9.17
N CYS A 48 -6.03 -14.25 9.72
CA CYS A 48 -7.20 -14.43 10.58
C CYS A 48 -7.08 -13.64 11.89
N LEU A 49 -5.91 -13.63 12.53
CA LEU A 49 -5.64 -12.86 13.75
C LEU A 49 -5.73 -11.36 13.49
N PHE A 50 -5.06 -10.84 12.45
CA PHE A 50 -5.14 -9.43 12.08
C PHE A 50 -6.56 -9.03 11.69
N TYR A 51 -7.27 -9.87 10.95
CA TYR A 51 -8.67 -9.62 10.59
C TYR A 51 -9.59 -9.66 11.81
N GLY A 52 -9.33 -10.56 12.76
CA GLY A 52 -10.00 -10.65 14.05
C GLY A 52 -9.79 -9.38 14.88
N ALA A 53 -8.55 -8.93 15.04
CA ALA A 53 -8.20 -7.69 15.74
C ALA A 53 -8.85 -6.47 15.08
N TYR A 54 -8.80 -6.38 13.74
CA TYR A 54 -9.50 -5.34 12.99
C TYR A 54 -11.00 -5.35 13.25
N ARG A 55 -11.63 -6.53 13.22
CA ARG A 55 -13.07 -6.68 13.47
C ARG A 55 -13.44 -6.31 14.90
N LEU A 56 -12.60 -6.66 15.88
CA LEU A 56 -12.77 -6.31 17.29
C LEU A 56 -12.71 -4.79 17.49
N ILE A 57 -11.68 -4.13 16.95
CA ILE A 57 -11.54 -2.67 17.00
C ILE A 57 -12.75 -2.01 16.35
N ARG A 58 -13.17 -2.48 15.17
CA ARG A 58 -14.35 -1.95 14.49
C ARG A 58 -15.63 -2.14 15.30
N ALA A 59 -15.81 -3.28 15.97
CA ALA A 59 -16.96 -3.54 16.84
C ALA A 59 -16.97 -2.61 18.06
N ILE A 60 -15.81 -2.36 18.67
CA ILE A 60 -15.65 -1.42 19.79
C ILE A 60 -15.97 0.01 19.32
N VAL A 61 -15.45 0.45 18.18
CA VAL A 61 -15.71 1.78 17.62
C VAL A 61 -17.21 1.97 17.35
N LEU A 62 -17.88 0.99 16.75
CA LEU A 62 -19.32 1.04 16.49
C LEU A 62 -20.17 0.95 17.77
N ALA A 63 -19.66 0.34 18.83
CA ALA A 63 -20.34 0.30 20.13
C ALA A 63 -20.19 1.63 20.91
N ILE A 64 -19.06 2.32 20.75
CA ILE A 64 -18.80 3.64 21.37
C ILE A 64 -19.52 4.75 20.59
N GLU A 65 -19.64 4.62 19.27
CA GLU A 65 -20.56 5.40 18.44
C GLU A 65 -22.00 4.95 18.74
N GLY A 66 -22.45 5.15 19.98
CA GLY A 66 -23.81 4.89 20.40
C GLY A 66 -24.83 5.51 19.42
N PRO A 67 -26.06 4.97 19.35
CA PRO A 67 -27.06 5.38 18.37
C PRO A 67 -27.18 6.89 18.38
N GLN A 68 -26.67 7.52 17.31
CA GLN A 68 -26.73 8.95 17.07
C GLN A 68 -28.16 9.37 17.39
N ARG A 69 -28.28 10.13 18.49
CA ARG A 69 -29.52 10.74 18.96
C ARG A 69 -30.08 11.46 17.76
N ARG A 70 -31.08 10.88 17.09
CA ARG A 70 -31.82 11.52 16.03
C ARG A 70 -32.39 12.76 16.67
N VAL A 71 -31.74 13.90 16.45
CA VAL A 71 -32.29 15.20 16.81
C VAL A 71 -33.60 15.26 16.03
N PRO A 72 -34.77 15.33 16.70
CA PRO A 72 -36.02 15.45 15.98
C PRO A 72 -35.92 16.70 15.11
N MET A 73 -36.03 16.49 13.80
CA MET A 73 -36.13 17.56 12.82
C MET A 73 -37.32 18.41 13.23
N VAL A 74 -37.04 19.60 13.78
CA VAL A 74 -38.05 20.60 14.09
C VAL A 74 -38.82 20.82 12.79
N ALA A 75 -40.12 20.53 12.85
CA ALA A 75 -41.05 20.71 11.76
C ALA A 75 -40.85 22.09 11.16
N GLN A 76 -40.35 22.11 9.93
CA GLN A 76 -40.26 23.31 9.12
C GLN A 76 -41.68 23.83 8.93
N LEU A 77 -42.01 24.91 9.66
CA LEU A 77 -43.28 25.61 9.56
C LEU A 77 -43.52 26.00 8.10
N ALA A 78 -44.58 25.41 7.53
CA ALA A 78 -45.09 25.75 6.21
C ALA A 78 -45.46 27.23 6.19
N VAL A 79 -44.78 27.99 5.34
CA VAL A 79 -45.16 29.37 5.01
C VAL A 79 -46.41 29.29 4.12
N PRO A 80 -47.53 29.94 4.48
CA PRO A 80 -48.74 29.92 3.66
C PRO A 80 -48.56 30.73 2.37
N PRO A 81 -49.17 30.30 1.25
CA PRO A 81 -49.15 31.07 0.01
C PRO A 81 -50.04 32.31 0.13
N VAL A 82 -49.45 33.49 -0.08
CA VAL A 82 -50.18 34.75 -0.24
C VAL A 82 -50.98 34.69 -1.53
N ALA A 83 -52.30 34.86 -1.39
CA ALA A 83 -53.25 35.01 -2.47
C ALA A 83 -52.94 36.26 -3.31
N ALA A 84 -52.77 36.09 -4.62
CA ALA A 84 -52.83 37.17 -5.59
C ALA A 84 -54.09 36.97 -6.46
N ALA A 85 -55.10 37.78 -6.16
CA ALA A 85 -56.30 37.90 -6.96
C ALA A 85 -56.10 38.95 -8.07
N ALA A 86 -56.71 38.68 -9.24
CA ALA A 86 -57.12 39.62 -10.30
C ALA A 86 -56.00 40.44 -10.98
N GLN A 87 -55.91 40.66 -12.29
CA GLN A 87 -56.82 40.66 -13.43
C GLN A 87 -55.92 40.83 -14.67
N GLN A 88 -56.31 40.27 -15.83
CA GLN A 88 -56.46 40.99 -17.10
C GLN A 88 -56.45 40.03 -18.30
N THR A 89 -57.67 39.83 -18.81
CA THR A 89 -58.03 39.42 -20.16
C THR A 89 -57.42 40.33 -21.22
N VAL A 90 -56.61 39.78 -22.11
CA VAL A 90 -56.41 40.31 -23.47
C VAL A 90 -56.50 39.15 -24.46
N ARG A 91 -57.54 39.20 -25.31
CA ARG A 91 -57.70 38.37 -26.51
C ARG A 91 -56.57 38.68 -27.50
N GLN A 92 -55.94 37.64 -28.06
CA GLN A 92 -55.16 37.75 -29.30
C GLN A 92 -55.51 36.61 -30.28
N PRO A 93 -55.39 36.84 -31.61
CA PRO A 93 -56.03 36.06 -32.68
C PRO A 93 -55.22 34.83 -33.13
N PRO A 94 -55.78 33.93 -33.96
CA PRO A 94 -55.17 32.63 -34.26
C PRO A 94 -54.01 32.78 -35.24
N VAL A 95 -52.79 32.50 -34.78
CA VAL A 95 -51.61 32.37 -35.65
C VAL A 95 -51.35 30.89 -35.93
N VAL A 96 -51.51 30.59 -37.21
CA VAL A 96 -51.07 29.43 -38.00
C VAL A 96 -50.03 28.53 -37.33
N ARG A 97 -50.40 27.25 -37.16
CA ARG A 97 -49.51 26.13 -36.83
C ARG A 97 -48.41 26.00 -37.89
N ALA A 98 -47.20 26.43 -37.57
CA ALA A 98 -45.99 25.95 -38.22
C ALA A 98 -45.56 24.65 -37.53
N ALA A 99 -45.55 23.55 -38.28
CA ALA A 99 -45.02 22.27 -37.83
C ALA A 99 -43.51 22.38 -37.61
N VAL A 100 -43.10 22.56 -36.35
CA VAL A 100 -41.70 22.35 -35.96
C VAL A 100 -41.48 20.86 -35.85
N VAL A 101 -40.81 20.31 -36.86
CA VAL A 101 -40.24 18.96 -36.83
C VAL A 101 -39.29 18.89 -35.64
N GLN A 102 -39.73 18.25 -34.55
CA GLN A 102 -38.85 17.83 -33.46
C GLN A 102 -37.89 16.77 -34.02
N ALA A 103 -36.66 17.18 -34.32
CA ALA A 103 -35.57 16.26 -34.53
C ALA A 103 -35.35 15.47 -33.23
N THR A 104 -35.67 14.19 -33.29
CA THR A 104 -35.26 13.20 -32.29
C THR A 104 -33.73 13.22 -32.19
N PRO A 105 -33.14 13.50 -31.01
CA PRO A 105 -31.73 13.20 -30.80
C PRO A 105 -31.61 11.68 -30.74
N SER A 106 -31.28 11.09 -31.90
CA SER A 106 -30.86 9.71 -32.03
C SER A 106 -29.73 9.45 -31.03
N GLY A 107 -29.94 8.47 -30.17
CA GLY A 107 -29.02 8.06 -29.11
C GLY A 107 -27.72 7.53 -29.68
N ALA A 108 -26.80 8.45 -30.00
CA ALA A 108 -25.39 8.12 -30.08
C ALA A 108 -24.90 7.89 -28.65
N ALA A 109 -24.92 6.62 -28.25
CA ALA A 109 -24.23 6.14 -27.07
C ALA A 109 -22.77 6.61 -27.14
N VAL A 110 -22.48 7.71 -26.47
CA VAL A 110 -21.12 8.10 -26.12
C VAL A 110 -20.61 6.96 -25.27
N MET A 111 -19.88 6.04 -25.91
CA MET A 111 -18.95 5.15 -25.23
C MET A 111 -18.00 6.05 -24.47
N ARG A 112 -18.39 6.33 -23.23
CA ARG A 112 -17.57 6.89 -22.17
C ARG A 112 -16.54 5.82 -21.87
N SER A 113 -15.56 5.72 -22.75
CA SER A 113 -14.29 5.09 -22.53
C SER A 113 -13.76 5.71 -21.24
N GLY A 114 -13.95 4.97 -20.15
CA GLY A 114 -13.46 5.28 -18.81
C GLY A 114 -11.95 5.23 -18.79
N ARG A 115 -11.32 6.19 -19.49
CA ARG A 115 -10.03 6.72 -19.12
C ARG A 115 -10.24 7.22 -17.70
N HIS A 116 -9.75 6.46 -16.72
CA HIS A 116 -9.59 6.88 -15.34
C HIS A 116 -8.86 8.22 -15.39
N GLY A 117 -9.66 9.29 -15.40
CA GLY A 117 -9.17 10.64 -15.29
C GLY A 117 -8.39 10.69 -14.00
N SER A 118 -7.14 11.09 -14.13
CA SER A 118 -6.41 11.85 -13.12
C SER A 118 -7.41 12.81 -12.47
N GLU A 119 -7.99 12.42 -11.34
CA GLU A 119 -8.76 13.33 -10.50
C GLU A 119 -7.81 14.49 -10.20
N PRO A 120 -8.20 15.74 -10.50
CA PRO A 120 -7.35 16.89 -10.24
C PRO A 120 -6.96 16.86 -8.76
N ALA A 121 -5.67 16.76 -8.53
CA ALA A 121 -5.07 16.82 -7.21
C ALA A 121 -5.70 18.00 -6.47
N ALA A 122 -6.31 17.73 -5.32
CA ALA A 122 -6.88 18.76 -4.46
C ALA A 122 -5.87 19.91 -4.33
N PRO A 123 -6.32 21.18 -4.38
CA PRO A 123 -5.42 22.34 -4.45
C PRO A 123 -4.36 22.23 -3.36
N ILE A 124 -3.13 21.94 -3.78
CA ILE A 124 -1.98 21.81 -2.91
C ILE A 124 -1.71 23.23 -2.44
N ILE A 125 -2.25 23.59 -1.27
CA ILE A 125 -1.84 24.78 -0.53
C ILE A 125 -0.32 24.70 -0.46
N VAL A 126 0.36 25.68 -1.03
CA VAL A 126 1.83 25.75 -1.05
C VAL A 126 2.30 25.88 0.40
N LYS A 127 2.54 24.74 1.05
CA LYS A 127 3.02 24.70 2.43
C LYS A 127 4.43 25.29 2.47
N SER A 128 4.70 26.10 3.48
CA SER A 128 6.04 26.63 3.71
C SER A 128 7.05 25.49 3.95
N PHE A 129 8.30 25.66 3.51
CA PHE A 129 9.37 24.66 3.69
C PHE A 129 9.56 24.28 5.17
N ARG A 130 9.43 25.24 6.09
CA ARG A 130 9.51 25.00 7.54
C ARG A 130 8.40 24.05 8.01
N GLN A 131 7.18 24.26 7.55
CA GLN A 131 6.06 23.39 7.88
C GLN A 131 6.24 21.98 7.29
N GLN A 132 6.77 21.86 6.07
CA GLN A 132 7.10 20.56 5.48
C GLN A 132 8.19 19.82 6.27
N LEU A 133 9.19 20.54 6.78
CA LEU A 133 10.25 19.95 7.61
C LEU A 133 9.70 19.48 8.96
N THR A 134 8.87 20.27 9.63
CA THR A 134 8.23 19.86 10.89
C THR A 134 7.32 18.65 10.69
N GLU A 135 6.53 18.62 9.60
CA GLU A 135 5.73 17.45 9.22
C GLU A 135 6.61 16.22 8.96
N LEU A 136 7.72 16.40 8.25
CA LEU A 136 8.67 15.32 7.95
C LEU A 136 9.28 14.77 9.25
N VAL A 137 9.83 15.63 10.11
CA VAL A 137 10.43 15.21 11.39
C VAL A 137 9.39 14.48 12.26
N GLY A 138 8.16 15.00 12.35
CA GLY A 138 7.07 14.32 13.06
C GLY A 138 6.78 12.93 12.49
N SER A 139 6.72 12.80 11.16
CA SER A 139 6.52 11.51 10.49
C SER A 139 7.69 10.55 10.66
N LEU A 140 8.94 11.05 10.71
CA LEU A 140 10.14 10.25 10.92
C LEU A 140 10.18 9.70 12.35
N LEU A 141 9.89 10.52 13.37
CA LEU A 141 9.84 10.09 14.77
C LEU A 141 8.74 9.04 15.00
N PHE A 142 7.53 9.32 14.51
CA PHE A 142 6.42 8.38 14.60
C PHE A 142 6.72 7.09 13.81
N GLY A 143 7.30 7.21 12.62
CA GLY A 143 7.76 6.08 11.82
C GLY A 143 8.80 5.23 12.52
N SER A 144 9.77 5.82 13.23
CA SER A 144 10.75 5.08 14.03
C SER A 144 10.11 4.25 15.12
N LEU A 145 9.17 4.84 15.87
CA LEU A 145 8.45 4.14 16.93
C LEU A 145 7.66 2.94 16.37
N VAL A 146 6.91 3.15 15.29
CA VAL A 146 6.15 2.07 14.65
C VAL A 146 7.08 1.01 14.06
N ALA A 147 8.20 1.39 13.45
CA ALA A 147 9.19 0.47 12.91
C ALA A 147 9.79 -0.42 14.01
N ALA A 148 10.13 0.16 15.17
CA ALA A 148 10.65 -0.60 16.30
C ALA A 148 9.61 -1.60 16.85
N VAL A 149 8.35 -1.18 17.00
CA VAL A 149 7.26 -2.07 17.43
C VAL A 149 7.01 -3.18 16.41
N ALA A 150 6.95 -2.84 15.12
CA ALA A 150 6.74 -3.82 14.05
C ALA A 150 7.91 -4.82 13.97
N ALA A 151 9.15 -4.36 14.10
CA ALA A 151 10.33 -5.21 14.17
C ALA A 151 10.27 -6.14 15.40
N GLY A 152 9.87 -5.63 16.56
CA GLY A 152 9.65 -6.43 17.77
C GLY A 152 8.59 -7.53 17.58
N VAL A 153 7.47 -7.22 16.92
CA VAL A 153 6.45 -8.22 16.56
C VAL A 153 7.02 -9.28 15.62
N MET A 154 7.80 -8.88 14.62
CA MET A 154 8.45 -9.84 13.73
C MET A 154 9.40 -10.76 14.49
N LEU A 155 10.23 -10.22 15.40
CA LEU A 155 11.13 -11.02 16.24
C LEU A 155 10.36 -12.01 17.11
N LEU A 156 9.23 -11.60 17.69
CA LEU A 156 8.38 -12.48 18.49
C LEU A 156 7.84 -13.65 17.66
N ILE A 157 7.44 -13.40 16.42
CA ILE A 157 7.02 -14.44 15.47
C ILE A 157 8.19 -15.40 15.20
N GLY A 158 9.40 -14.87 14.93
CA GLY A 158 10.59 -15.69 14.71
C GLY A 158 10.97 -16.55 15.93
N ALA A 159 10.90 -15.98 17.13
CA ALA A 159 11.17 -16.68 18.38
C ALA A 159 10.17 -17.81 18.64
N TYR A 160 8.89 -17.61 18.30
CA TYR A 160 7.86 -18.65 18.40
C TYR A 160 8.15 -19.86 17.52
N HIS A 161 8.82 -19.66 16.38
CA HIS A 161 9.24 -20.74 15.48
C HIS A 161 10.56 -21.44 15.91
N GLY A 162 11.08 -21.15 17.11
CA GLY A 162 12.17 -21.90 17.73
C GLY A 162 13.57 -21.32 17.52
N SER A 163 13.68 -20.10 16.99
CA SER A 163 14.97 -19.38 16.87
C SER A 163 14.88 -18.07 17.62
N ALA A 164 15.28 -18.07 18.90
CA ALA A 164 15.40 -16.85 19.68
C ALA A 164 16.58 -16.02 19.10
N PRO A 165 16.32 -14.82 18.54
CA PRO A 165 17.37 -14.00 17.98
C PRO A 165 18.26 -13.43 19.09
N THR A 166 19.53 -13.23 18.80
CA THR A 166 20.44 -12.56 19.75
C THR A 166 20.09 -11.07 19.89
N ILE A 167 20.62 -10.41 20.91
CA ILE A 167 20.35 -8.99 21.13
C ILE A 167 20.89 -8.12 20.00
N GLU A 168 22.03 -8.51 19.42
CA GLU A 168 22.68 -7.81 18.31
C GLU A 168 21.86 -7.96 17.03
N GLN A 169 21.33 -9.16 16.77
CA GLN A 169 20.44 -9.43 15.65
C GLN A 169 19.11 -8.64 15.77
N SER A 170 18.58 -8.54 16.99
CA SER A 170 17.39 -7.76 17.29
C SER A 170 17.63 -6.25 17.08
N ALA A 171 18.77 -5.75 17.57
CA ALA A 171 19.19 -4.36 17.37
C ALA A 171 19.40 -4.04 15.88
N TRP A 172 20.04 -4.94 15.13
CA TRP A 172 20.21 -4.80 13.69
C TRP A 172 18.86 -4.66 12.98
N LEU A 173 17.89 -5.53 13.29
CA LEU A 173 16.58 -5.49 12.65
C LEU A 173 15.85 -4.16 12.91
N VAL A 174 15.86 -3.69 14.17
CA VAL A 174 15.23 -2.43 14.55
C VAL A 174 15.89 -1.25 13.83
N LEU A 175 17.23 -1.17 13.85
CA LEU A 175 17.97 -0.11 13.19
C LEU A 175 17.76 -0.11 11.67
N ALA A 176 17.81 -1.28 11.03
CA ALA A 176 17.56 -1.43 9.60
C ALA A 176 16.12 -1.05 9.22
N ALA A 177 15.13 -1.41 10.05
CA ALA A 177 13.73 -1.03 9.83
C ALA A 177 13.51 0.47 9.99
N ILE A 178 14.13 1.11 10.98
CA ILE A 178 14.07 2.57 11.16
C ILE A 178 14.71 3.28 9.96
N ALA A 179 15.94 2.89 9.59
CA ALA A 179 16.65 3.46 8.46
C ALA A 179 15.87 3.30 7.14
N GLY A 180 15.28 2.12 6.90
CA GLY A 180 14.45 1.88 5.73
C GLY A 180 13.17 2.72 5.72
N THR A 181 12.54 2.90 6.89
CA THR A 181 11.37 3.77 7.03
C THR A 181 11.72 5.22 6.70
N TRP A 182 12.83 5.73 7.24
CA TRP A 182 13.31 7.08 6.95
C TRP A 182 13.62 7.27 5.48
N ALA A 183 14.36 6.33 4.88
CA ALA A 183 14.71 6.37 3.47
C ALA A 183 13.47 6.48 2.57
N VAL A 184 12.42 5.70 2.85
CA VAL A 184 11.16 5.73 2.08
C VAL A 184 10.39 7.03 2.31
N LEU A 185 10.23 7.49 3.57
CA LEU A 185 9.49 8.71 3.88
C LEU A 185 10.15 9.97 3.31
N VAL A 186 11.47 10.08 3.45
CA VAL A 186 12.26 11.19 2.88
C VAL A 186 12.09 11.23 1.36
N THR A 187 12.28 10.09 0.70
CA THR A 187 12.16 10.00 -0.78
C THR A 187 10.74 10.33 -1.25
N ALA A 188 9.72 9.83 -0.55
CA ALA A 188 8.33 10.13 -0.87
C ALA A 188 8.02 11.63 -0.74
N LYS A 189 8.58 12.30 0.27
CA LYS A 189 8.39 13.75 0.47
C LYS A 189 8.92 14.57 -0.71
N PHE A 190 10.07 14.19 -1.27
CA PHE A 190 10.61 14.84 -2.47
C PHE A 190 9.75 14.61 -3.73
N TRP A 191 8.94 13.56 -3.76
CA TRP A 191 8.05 13.25 -4.88
C TRP A 191 6.66 13.85 -4.79
N GLU A 192 6.22 14.31 -3.61
CA GLU A 192 4.93 15.03 -3.46
C GLU A 192 4.88 16.30 -4.34
N LEU A 193 6.03 16.87 -4.68
CA LEU A 193 6.16 18.13 -5.41
C LEU A 193 6.29 17.95 -6.94
N ARG A 194 6.39 16.72 -7.45
CA ARG A 194 6.69 16.47 -8.87
C ARG A 194 5.87 15.31 -9.43
N GLU A 195 5.08 15.58 -10.46
CA GLU A 195 4.64 14.53 -11.38
C GLU A 195 5.89 13.95 -12.05
N GLY A 196 6.12 12.65 -11.88
CA GLY A 196 7.36 12.01 -12.29
C GLY A 196 7.13 10.67 -12.94
N ASP A 197 7.99 10.33 -13.91
CA ASP A 197 8.02 9.04 -14.57
C ASP A 197 8.22 7.90 -13.53
N GLY A 198 7.41 6.84 -13.67
CA GLY A 198 7.50 5.66 -12.83
C GLY A 198 8.83 4.93 -12.96
N ALA A 199 9.48 4.97 -14.13
CA ALA A 199 10.80 4.36 -14.32
C ALA A 199 11.88 5.08 -13.50
N LEU A 200 11.89 6.41 -13.52
CA LEU A 200 12.82 7.22 -12.72
C LEU A 200 12.63 6.98 -11.22
N ARG A 201 11.39 6.90 -10.74
CA ARG A 201 11.11 6.62 -9.31
C ARG A 201 11.62 5.24 -8.88
N ARG A 202 11.51 4.22 -9.75
CA ARG A 202 12.07 2.88 -9.49
C ARG A 202 13.59 2.91 -9.42
N PHE A 203 14.23 3.60 -10.37
CA PHE A 203 15.67 3.75 -10.40
C PHE A 203 16.20 4.50 -9.17
N THR A 204 15.56 5.60 -8.78
CA THR A 204 15.90 6.32 -7.55
C THR A 204 15.72 5.44 -6.31
N MET A 205 14.62 4.67 -6.21
CA MET A 205 14.47 3.71 -5.09
C MET A 205 15.57 2.66 -5.09
N MET A 206 15.99 2.14 -6.24
CA MET A 206 17.10 1.20 -6.32
C MET A 206 18.39 1.79 -5.73
N ILE A 207 18.72 3.05 -6.06
CA ILE A 207 19.89 3.76 -5.49
C ILE A 207 19.74 3.93 -3.97
N VAL A 208 18.56 4.36 -3.51
CA VAL A 208 18.24 4.49 -2.07
C VAL A 208 18.38 3.14 -1.36
N GLY A 209 17.91 2.06 -1.98
CA GLY A 209 18.04 0.69 -1.49
C GLY A 209 19.50 0.23 -1.46
N ALA A 210 20.30 0.57 -2.46
CA ALA A 210 21.74 0.27 -2.46
C ALA A 210 22.46 0.96 -1.29
N ALA A 211 22.17 2.25 -1.05
CA ALA A 211 22.70 2.99 0.08
C ALA A 211 22.24 2.40 1.42
N LEU A 212 20.96 2.00 1.51
CA LEU A 212 20.42 1.34 2.70
C LEU A 212 21.04 -0.04 2.93
N GLY A 213 21.34 -0.79 1.87
CA GLY A 213 22.06 -2.05 1.96
C GLY A 213 23.47 -1.86 2.50
N LEU A 214 24.20 -0.85 2.02
CA LEU A 214 25.51 -0.50 2.57
C LEU A 214 25.42 -0.12 4.05
N LEU A 215 24.43 0.71 4.42
CA LEU A 215 24.19 1.08 5.81
C LEU A 215 23.83 -0.15 6.67
N GLY A 216 23.00 -1.05 6.16
CA GLY A 216 22.63 -2.30 6.83
C GLY A 216 23.84 -3.20 7.07
N TRP A 217 24.79 -3.24 6.13
CA TRP A 217 26.06 -3.93 6.32
C TRP A 217 26.93 -3.22 7.38
N LEU A 218 27.06 -1.89 7.34
CA LEU A 218 27.80 -1.13 8.36
C LEU A 218 27.26 -1.33 9.77
N ILE A 219 25.93 -1.40 9.91
CA ILE A 219 25.28 -1.72 11.19
C ILE A 219 25.61 -3.16 11.59
N ALA A 220 25.53 -4.12 10.67
CA ALA A 220 25.84 -5.51 10.98
C ALA A 220 27.31 -5.68 11.41
N ASP A 221 28.23 -5.07 10.68
CA ASP A 221 29.67 -5.07 10.95
C ASP A 221 29.98 -4.38 12.30
N GLY A 222 29.42 -3.18 12.53
CA GLY A 222 29.62 -2.44 13.78
C GLY A 222 29.02 -3.11 15.02
N LEU A 223 27.96 -3.90 14.86
CA LEU A 223 27.38 -4.71 15.94
C LEU A 223 27.97 -6.13 16.01
N LEU A 224 28.92 -6.48 15.13
CA LEU A 224 29.51 -7.83 15.00
C LEU A 224 28.43 -8.93 14.83
N VAL A 225 27.37 -8.61 14.10
CA VAL A 225 26.21 -9.50 13.91
C VAL A 225 26.52 -10.50 12.80
N SER A 226 26.49 -11.77 13.16
CA SER A 226 26.32 -12.83 12.15
C SER A 226 24.83 -13.04 11.87
N LEU A 227 24.44 -12.81 10.62
CA LEU A 227 23.10 -13.16 10.13
C LEU A 227 23.20 -14.56 9.51
N PRO A 228 22.80 -15.62 10.23
CA PRO A 228 22.95 -16.97 9.74
C PRO A 228 22.16 -17.15 8.44
N ARG A 229 22.80 -17.78 7.45
CA ARG A 229 22.12 -18.20 6.23
C ARG A 229 21.18 -19.34 6.60
N ALA A 230 19.88 -19.15 6.38
CA ALA A 230 18.90 -20.21 6.55
C ALA A 230 18.91 -21.13 5.32
N ASP A 231 19.02 -22.43 5.53
CA ASP A 231 19.10 -23.44 4.45
C ASP A 231 17.71 -23.79 3.86
N ALA A 232 16.62 -23.39 4.52
CA ALA A 232 15.28 -23.90 4.30
C ALA A 232 14.68 -23.67 2.89
N LEU A 233 15.04 -22.57 2.20
CA LEU A 233 14.55 -22.26 0.84
C LEU A 233 15.69 -22.14 -0.19
N GLN A 234 16.78 -22.88 -0.02
CA GLN A 234 17.83 -22.99 -1.05
C GLN A 234 17.23 -23.67 -2.28
N VAL A 235 16.75 -22.87 -3.25
CA VAL A 235 16.00 -23.41 -4.39
C VAL A 235 16.89 -24.33 -5.24
N HIS A 236 18.20 -24.10 -5.40
CA HIS A 236 19.15 -24.97 -6.12
C HIS A 236 20.60 -24.69 -5.65
N ASN A 237 21.53 -25.64 -5.83
CA ASN A 237 22.97 -25.61 -5.48
C ASN A 237 23.83 -24.57 -6.23
N TYR A 238 23.27 -23.45 -6.72
CA TYR A 238 24.12 -22.39 -7.25
C TYR A 238 24.80 -21.70 -6.07
N ARG A 239 26.09 -21.43 -6.15
CA ARG A 239 26.80 -20.62 -5.14
C ARG A 239 27.10 -19.27 -5.76
N LEU A 240 26.65 -18.20 -5.10
CA LEU A 240 27.11 -16.86 -5.48
C LEU A 240 28.63 -16.76 -5.25
N SER A 241 29.27 -15.94 -6.08
CA SER A 241 30.71 -15.65 -6.01
C SER A 241 31.15 -15.20 -4.61
N GLY A 242 32.42 -15.46 -4.27
CA GLY A 242 33.07 -15.02 -3.03
C GLY A 242 33.08 -13.50 -2.81
N VAL A 243 32.65 -12.70 -3.80
CA VAL A 243 32.39 -11.25 -3.65
C VAL A 243 31.15 -10.96 -2.81
N PHE A 244 30.16 -11.87 -2.83
CA PHE A 244 28.90 -11.71 -2.09
C PHE A 244 28.95 -12.40 -0.73
N TYR A 245 29.76 -13.45 -0.59
CA TYR A 245 29.80 -14.28 0.61
C TYR A 245 31.22 -14.70 0.97
N GLY A 246 31.52 -14.63 2.26
CA GLY A 246 32.81 -15.05 2.79
C GLY A 246 32.99 -16.57 2.80
N PRO A 247 34.21 -17.04 3.10
CA PRO A 247 34.51 -18.47 3.26
C PRO A 247 33.66 -19.16 4.33
N ASP A 248 33.21 -18.38 5.32
CA ASP A 248 32.32 -18.73 6.42
C ASP A 248 30.83 -18.72 6.03
N GLY A 249 30.49 -18.30 4.81
CA GLY A 249 29.12 -18.17 4.34
C GLY A 249 28.41 -16.90 4.81
N ALA A 250 29.10 -16.00 5.50
CA ALA A 250 28.53 -14.73 5.96
C ALA A 250 28.26 -13.79 4.77
N ALA A 251 27.15 -13.06 4.84
CA ALA A 251 26.79 -12.08 3.82
C ALA A 251 27.78 -10.90 3.84
N MET A 252 28.51 -10.70 2.75
CA MET A 252 29.40 -9.56 2.59
C MET A 252 28.63 -8.31 2.15
N ARG A 253 29.29 -7.15 2.17
CA ARG A 253 28.74 -5.85 1.75
C ARG A 253 27.93 -5.90 0.44
N MET A 254 28.41 -6.64 -0.56
CA MET A 254 27.75 -6.71 -1.87
C MET A 254 26.42 -7.47 -1.83
N ALA A 255 26.28 -8.47 -0.94
CA ALA A 255 25.02 -9.17 -0.77
C ALA A 255 23.95 -8.26 -0.16
N PHE A 256 24.30 -7.43 0.83
CA PHE A 256 23.38 -6.43 1.37
C PHE A 256 22.98 -5.39 0.31
N VAL A 257 23.96 -4.81 -0.38
CA VAL A 257 23.71 -3.80 -1.42
C VAL A 257 22.79 -4.36 -2.52
N ALA A 258 23.11 -5.53 -3.06
CA ALA A 258 22.32 -6.14 -4.13
C ALA A 258 20.90 -6.51 -3.68
N SER A 259 20.75 -7.07 -2.47
CA SER A 259 19.45 -7.47 -1.93
C SER A 259 18.55 -6.26 -1.69
N PHE A 260 19.03 -5.23 -0.98
CA PHE A 260 18.22 -4.05 -0.70
C PHE A 260 17.96 -3.22 -1.97
N ALA A 261 18.93 -3.09 -2.88
CA ALA A 261 18.73 -2.42 -4.16
C ALA A 261 17.64 -3.11 -4.99
N THR A 262 17.68 -4.43 -5.09
CA THR A 262 16.68 -5.21 -5.83
C THR A 262 15.30 -5.10 -5.16
N LEU A 263 15.23 -5.22 -3.84
CA LEU A 263 13.98 -5.07 -3.10
C LEU A 263 13.35 -3.69 -3.34
N PHE A 264 14.15 -2.64 -3.26
CA PHE A 264 13.68 -1.27 -3.47
C PHE A 264 13.33 -0.95 -4.92
N LEU A 265 13.96 -1.63 -5.88
CA LEU A 265 13.58 -1.56 -7.28
C LEU A 265 12.21 -2.21 -7.54
N LEU A 266 11.96 -3.37 -6.94
CA LEU A 266 10.76 -4.17 -7.18
C LEU A 266 9.52 -3.61 -6.47
N VAL A 267 9.68 -3.22 -5.21
CA VAL A 267 8.56 -2.76 -4.38
C VAL A 267 8.23 -1.31 -4.72
N ARG A 268 6.95 -1.06 -5.02
CA ARG A 268 6.45 0.29 -5.32
C ARG A 268 6.19 1.08 -4.05
N TRP A 269 7.24 1.33 -3.27
CA TRP A 269 7.18 2.01 -1.97
C TRP A 269 6.41 3.33 -1.98
N TRP A 270 6.52 4.12 -3.07
CA TRP A 270 5.78 5.37 -3.23
C TRP A 270 4.25 5.21 -3.23
N ARG A 271 3.73 4.03 -3.58
CA ARG A 271 2.29 3.76 -3.47
C ARG A 271 1.86 3.51 -2.02
N GLN A 272 2.77 3.08 -1.16
CA GLN A 272 2.49 2.85 0.26
C GLN A 272 2.43 4.16 1.04
N THR A 273 3.16 5.18 0.58
CA THR A 273 3.16 6.54 1.14
C THR A 273 2.07 7.45 0.57
N ASP A 274 1.32 7.00 -0.43
CA ASP A 274 0.34 7.84 -1.13
C ASP A 274 -0.76 8.31 -0.17
N PRO A 275 -0.99 9.63 -0.01
CA PRO A 275 -2.06 10.17 0.85
C PRO A 275 -3.47 9.76 0.43
N LEU A 276 -3.66 9.45 -0.85
CA LEU A 276 -4.95 9.10 -1.45
C LEU A 276 -5.29 7.60 -1.34
N ARG A 277 -4.52 6.84 -0.56
CA ARG A 277 -4.77 5.41 -0.33
C ARG A 277 -6.12 5.16 0.34
N HIS A 278 -6.84 4.12 -0.10
CA HIS A 278 -8.18 3.80 0.42
C HIS A 278 -8.18 3.28 1.87
N THR A 279 -7.09 2.67 2.31
CA THR A 279 -6.94 2.06 3.64
C THR A 279 -5.68 2.59 4.29
N ARG A 280 -5.71 2.88 5.61
CA ARG A 280 -4.52 3.29 6.36
C ARG A 280 -3.39 2.25 6.26
N LEU A 281 -3.74 0.98 6.42
CA LEU A 281 -2.83 -0.16 6.27
C LEU A 281 -3.43 -1.16 5.28
N SER A 282 -2.72 -1.39 4.17
CA SER A 282 -3.07 -2.35 3.13
C SER A 282 -2.35 -3.68 3.39
N LEU A 283 -3.10 -4.67 3.90
CA LEU A 283 -2.58 -6.03 4.09
C LEU A 283 -2.09 -6.65 2.78
N TRP A 284 -2.70 -6.28 1.65
CA TRP A 284 -2.27 -6.73 0.33
C TRP A 284 -0.90 -6.19 -0.05
N SER A 285 -0.67 -4.88 0.18
CA SER A 285 0.64 -4.27 -0.09
C SER A 285 1.71 -4.85 0.83
N LEU A 286 1.37 -5.08 2.10
CA LEU A 286 2.26 -5.74 3.07
C LEU A 286 2.62 -7.15 2.59
N ALA A 287 1.63 -7.97 2.24
CA ALA A 287 1.85 -9.33 1.75
C ALA A 287 2.71 -9.36 0.47
N CYS A 288 2.44 -8.46 -0.49
CA CYS A 288 3.26 -8.33 -1.69
C CYS A 288 4.70 -7.91 -1.37
N THR A 289 4.90 -7.06 -0.36
CA THR A 289 6.23 -6.59 0.07
C THR A 289 7.03 -7.72 0.71
N ILE A 290 6.39 -8.48 1.61
CA ILE A 290 6.99 -9.66 2.24
C ILE A 290 7.33 -10.70 1.18
N LEU A 291 6.40 -11.01 0.27
CA LEU A 291 6.64 -11.96 -0.83
C LEU A 291 7.80 -11.51 -1.73
N ALA A 292 7.84 -10.22 -2.12
CA ALA A 292 8.94 -9.68 -2.90
C ALA A 292 10.27 -9.79 -2.15
N ALA A 293 10.29 -9.47 -0.86
CA ALA A 293 11.48 -9.62 -0.02
C ALA A 293 11.93 -11.08 0.12
N THR A 294 11.00 -12.03 0.23
CA THR A 294 11.33 -13.46 0.26
C THR A 294 11.93 -13.91 -1.07
N LEU A 295 11.37 -13.48 -2.20
CA LEU A 295 11.91 -13.81 -3.53
C LEU A 295 13.30 -13.19 -3.74
N VAL A 296 13.51 -11.95 -3.30
CA VAL A 296 14.83 -11.29 -3.35
C VAL A 296 15.82 -12.00 -2.44
N ALA A 297 15.42 -12.37 -1.22
CA ALA A 297 16.28 -13.12 -0.31
C ALA A 297 16.67 -14.48 -0.90
N ALA A 298 15.72 -15.18 -1.54
CA ALA A 298 15.99 -16.44 -2.24
C ALA A 298 16.92 -16.26 -3.45
N LEU A 299 16.72 -15.21 -4.25
CA LEU A 299 17.52 -14.90 -5.43
C LEU A 299 18.98 -14.56 -5.08
N TRP A 300 19.17 -13.80 -4.02
CA TRP A 300 20.50 -13.37 -3.59
C TRP A 300 21.13 -14.28 -2.54
N GLN A 301 20.43 -15.33 -2.08
CA GLN A 301 20.79 -16.16 -0.93
C GLN A 301 21.01 -15.37 0.36
N PHE A 302 20.34 -14.23 0.48
CA PHE A 302 20.39 -13.40 1.68
C PHE A 302 19.73 -14.16 2.85
N PRO A 303 20.20 -13.99 4.10
CA PRO A 303 19.59 -14.59 5.28
C PRO A 303 18.05 -14.48 5.26
N GLN A 304 17.38 -15.62 5.06
CA GLN A 304 16.06 -15.67 4.42
C GLN A 304 14.94 -14.99 5.20
N TRP A 305 15.01 -15.01 6.54
CA TRP A 305 13.97 -14.43 7.39
C TRP A 305 14.20 -12.94 7.66
N TRP A 306 15.46 -12.49 7.65
CA TRP A 306 15.82 -11.13 8.02
C TRP A 306 15.30 -10.10 7.03
N LEU A 307 15.50 -10.31 5.73
CA LEU A 307 15.07 -9.35 4.71
C LEU A 307 13.54 -9.18 4.66
N PRO A 308 12.71 -10.24 4.70
CA PRO A 308 11.26 -10.11 4.81
C PRO A 308 10.79 -9.45 6.11
N MET A 309 11.41 -9.74 7.25
CA MET A 309 11.07 -9.10 8.53
C MET A 309 11.36 -7.60 8.49
N THR A 310 12.53 -7.20 7.96
CA THR A 310 12.87 -5.78 7.77
C THR A 310 11.89 -5.12 6.82
N ALA A 311 11.65 -5.72 5.65
CA ALA A 311 10.77 -5.16 4.62
C ALA A 311 9.31 -5.02 5.10
N GLY A 312 8.80 -6.02 5.82
CA GLY A 312 7.48 -5.99 6.44
C GLY A 312 7.38 -4.90 7.50
N SER A 313 8.38 -4.76 8.36
CA SER A 313 8.44 -3.71 9.39
C SER A 313 8.45 -2.31 8.76
N VAL A 314 9.28 -2.10 7.73
CA VAL A 314 9.31 -0.84 6.95
C VAL A 314 7.95 -0.58 6.31
N SER A 315 7.33 -1.58 5.69
CA SER A 315 6.02 -1.43 5.04
C SER A 315 4.92 -1.01 6.03
N ILE A 316 4.89 -1.60 7.23
CA ILE A 316 3.94 -1.23 8.29
C ILE A 316 4.21 0.21 8.75
N ALA A 317 5.47 0.52 9.08
CA ALA A 317 5.85 1.83 9.61
C ALA A 317 5.56 2.97 8.62
N VAL A 318 5.91 2.77 7.34
CA VAL A 318 5.67 3.74 6.28
C VAL A 318 4.17 3.99 6.06
N GLN A 319 3.34 2.95 6.05
CA GLN A 319 1.89 3.09 5.87
C GLN A 319 1.21 3.78 7.06
N MET A 320 1.72 3.56 8.26
CA MET A 320 1.19 4.18 9.48
C MET A 320 1.64 5.64 9.64
N ALA A 321 2.89 5.94 9.27
CA ALA A 321 3.48 7.28 9.43
C ALA A 321 3.13 8.25 8.32
N SER A 322 2.78 7.75 7.13
CA SER A 322 2.38 8.61 6.01
C SER A 322 0.99 9.24 6.27
N PRO A 323 0.77 10.49 5.85
CA PRO A 323 -0.53 11.16 5.99
C PRO A 323 -1.63 10.38 5.26
N TRP A 324 -2.84 10.37 5.80
CA TRP A 324 -3.99 9.66 5.22
C TRP A 324 -5.22 10.57 5.21
N ILE A 325 -5.79 10.79 4.03
CA ILE A 325 -7.04 11.55 3.88
C ILE A 325 -8.19 10.55 3.77
N GLU A 326 -9.14 10.67 4.68
CA GLU A 326 -10.30 9.78 4.72
C GLU A 326 -11.17 9.95 3.45
N PRO A 327 -11.55 8.85 2.77
CA PRO A 327 -12.33 8.92 1.52
C PRO A 327 -13.64 9.72 1.66
N GLY A 328 -14.31 9.62 2.81
CA GLY A 328 -15.54 10.36 3.08
C GLY A 328 -15.34 11.87 3.19
N LYS A 329 -14.16 12.33 3.62
CA LYS A 329 -13.80 13.76 3.68
C LYS A 329 -13.35 14.30 2.33
N ARG A 330 -12.72 13.45 1.50
CA ARG A 330 -12.32 13.76 0.12
C ARG A 330 -13.51 14.19 -0.76
N ASN A 331 -14.62 13.47 -0.69
CA ASN A 331 -15.81 13.84 -1.48
C ASN A 331 -16.45 15.15 -0.99
N LYS A 332 -16.41 15.43 0.32
CA LYS A 332 -16.97 16.67 0.88
C LYS A 332 -16.13 17.90 0.55
N SER A 333 -14.80 17.77 0.46
CA SER A 333 -13.93 18.89 0.04
C SER A 333 -14.11 19.22 -1.44
N LEU A 334 -14.36 18.21 -2.29
CA LEU A 334 -14.63 18.43 -3.71
C LEU A 334 -15.99 19.10 -3.94
N LEU A 335 -17.02 18.72 -3.18
CA LEU A 335 -18.36 19.31 -3.26
C LEU A 335 -18.46 20.73 -2.70
N ARG A 336 -17.49 21.19 -1.91
CA ARG A 336 -17.46 22.57 -1.38
C ARG A 336 -16.77 23.57 -2.32
N HIS A 337 -16.10 23.08 -3.36
CA HIS A 337 -15.29 23.89 -4.26
C HIS A 337 -15.68 23.75 -5.74
N GLY A 338 -16.75 23.01 -6.05
CA GLY A 338 -17.40 22.97 -7.37
C GLY A 338 -18.80 23.54 -7.28
#